data_AF-A0A1F2WJ90-F1
#
_entry.id   AF-A0A1F2WJ90-F1
#
_cell.length_a   1.000
_cell.length_b   1.000
_cell.length_c   1.000
_cell.angle_alpha   90.00
_cell.angle_beta   90.00
_cell.angle_gamma   90.00
#
_symmetry.space_group_name_H-M   'P 1'
#
loop_
_entity.id
_entity.type
_entity.pdbx_description
1 polymer ?
#
loop_
_entity_poly.entity_id
_entity_poly.type
_entity_poly.pdbx_seq_one_letter_code
_entity_poly.pdbx_strand_id
1 'polypeptide(L)'
;MECPECGYKNPPGRRHCEECGERLVDIEALKARARRRTQREAAQYRREAERSGLGAEEAERRRRRSRRRAKPWVGALILGVLIILIVVIIVVVTSGGMSAPEDAVIGFYKAIKNRDVTAYIKHIDMYMYNDVVAGVYQPDLYGIGIDYDSYVLENLKTRLVKEDGNIAEVEVISGYFEGIYDDGARSGGVDFSLHPRLVSLHKEEGSWVVDNYNLMKLPYPIPEITQDESLSSEGD
;
A
#
# COMPACT_ATOMS: atom_id res chain seq x y z
N MET A 1 33.28 -20.34 -5.96
CA MET A 1 32.53 -19.64 -4.89
C MET A 1 31.14 -19.34 -5.40
N GLU A 2 30.13 -19.56 -4.57
CA GLU A 2 28.74 -19.34 -4.94
C GLU A 2 28.37 -17.87 -4.78
N CYS A 3 27.63 -17.30 -5.73
CA CYS A 3 27.14 -15.93 -5.63
C CYS A 3 26.03 -15.86 -4.58
N PRO A 4 26.09 -14.96 -3.59
CA PRO A 4 25.06 -14.84 -2.57
C PRO A 4 23.73 -14.28 -3.12
N GLU A 5 23.75 -13.64 -4.29
CA GLU A 5 22.58 -12.98 -4.88
C GLU A 5 21.82 -13.90 -5.84
N CYS A 6 22.54 -14.63 -6.73
CA CYS A 6 21.90 -15.47 -7.74
C CYS A 6 22.19 -16.97 -7.60
N GLY A 7 23.06 -17.40 -6.66
CA GLY A 7 23.40 -18.83 -6.48
C GLY A 7 24.37 -19.40 -7.51
N TYR A 8 24.84 -18.61 -8.48
CA TYR A 8 25.79 -19.09 -9.50
C TYR A 8 27.14 -19.51 -8.91
N LYS A 9 27.64 -20.69 -9.33
CA LYS A 9 28.95 -21.20 -8.91
C LYS A 9 30.07 -20.61 -9.76
N ASN A 10 30.61 -19.48 -9.31
CA ASN A 10 31.72 -18.81 -9.95
C ASN A 10 33.07 -19.54 -9.72
N PRO A 11 34.01 -19.50 -10.68
CA PRO A 11 35.37 -19.98 -10.47
C PRO A 11 36.11 -19.19 -9.37
N PRO A 12 37.09 -19.80 -8.67
CA PRO A 12 37.81 -19.13 -7.60
C PRO A 12 38.63 -17.93 -8.12
N GLY A 13 38.72 -16.87 -7.32
CA GLY A 13 39.50 -15.66 -7.65
C GLY A 13 38.78 -14.59 -8.47
N ARG A 14 37.54 -14.83 -8.89
CA ARG A 14 36.69 -13.80 -9.54
C ARG A 14 36.29 -12.71 -8.54
N ARG A 15 36.27 -11.45 -9.00
CA ARG A 15 35.86 -10.29 -8.19
C ARG A 15 34.36 -9.97 -8.31
N HIS A 16 33.72 -10.41 -9.39
CA HIS A 16 32.32 -10.19 -9.70
C HIS A 16 31.72 -11.49 -10.26
N CYS A 17 30.42 -11.67 -10.08
CA CYS A 17 29.67 -12.80 -10.57
C CYS A 17 29.59 -12.73 -12.10
N GLU A 18 29.82 -13.84 -12.78
CA GLU A 18 29.74 -13.91 -14.25
C GLU A 18 28.31 -13.88 -14.76
N GLU A 19 27.35 -14.33 -13.96
CA GLU A 19 25.92 -14.33 -14.34
C GLU A 19 25.23 -12.99 -14.05
N CYS A 20 25.26 -12.51 -12.80
CA CYS A 20 24.51 -11.31 -12.39
C CYS A 20 25.37 -10.04 -12.21
N GLY A 21 26.69 -10.12 -12.32
CA GLY A 21 27.60 -8.98 -12.14
C GLY A 21 27.87 -8.58 -10.67
N GLU A 22 27.21 -9.20 -9.69
CA GLU A 22 27.35 -8.85 -8.27
C GLU A 22 28.78 -9.05 -7.76
N ARG A 23 29.25 -8.17 -6.87
CA ARG A 23 30.61 -8.24 -6.37
C ARG A 23 30.76 -9.44 -5.44
N LEU A 24 31.63 -10.36 -5.82
CA LEU A 24 31.92 -11.53 -5.02
C LEU A 24 32.80 -11.14 -3.85
N VAL A 25 32.16 -10.98 -2.70
CA VAL A 25 32.85 -10.68 -1.45
C VAL A 25 33.49 -11.97 -0.94
N ASP A 26 34.82 -12.03 -0.97
CA ASP A 26 35.54 -13.13 -0.34
C ASP A 26 35.46 -12.96 1.17
N ILE A 27 34.43 -13.57 1.76
CA ILE A 27 34.15 -13.56 3.19
C ILE A 27 35.32 -14.16 3.98
N GLU A 28 36.06 -15.12 3.41
CA GLU A 28 37.24 -15.69 4.05
C GLU A 28 38.40 -14.70 4.05
N ALA A 29 38.65 -13.99 2.94
CA ALA A 29 39.64 -12.92 2.90
C ALA A 29 39.28 -11.76 3.84
N LEU A 30 37.99 -11.39 3.95
CA LEU A 30 37.54 -10.40 4.93
C LEU A 30 37.77 -10.86 6.37
N LYS A 31 37.38 -12.09 6.71
CA LYS A 31 37.64 -12.68 8.03
C LYS A 31 39.13 -12.76 8.32
N ALA A 32 39.97 -13.11 7.34
CA ALA A 32 41.42 -13.15 7.48
C ALA A 32 42.02 -11.75 7.72
N ARG A 33 41.56 -10.73 7.00
CA ARG A 33 41.96 -9.33 7.22
C ARG A 33 41.54 -8.84 8.60
N ALA A 34 40.33 -9.16 9.05
CA ALA A 34 39.84 -8.84 10.39
C ALA A 34 40.70 -9.51 11.48
N ARG A 35 41.04 -10.80 11.33
CA ARG A 35 41.95 -11.53 12.24
C ARG A 35 43.34 -10.90 12.29
N ARG A 36 43.91 -10.49 11.15
CA ARG A 36 45.22 -9.82 11.11
C ARG A 36 45.17 -8.46 11.81
N ARG A 37 44.09 -7.69 11.65
CA ARG A 37 43.91 -6.41 12.32
C ARG A 37 43.83 -6.57 13.83
N THR A 38 43.01 -7.49 14.33
CA THR A 38 42.89 -7.75 15.77
C THR A 38 44.18 -8.29 16.37
N GLN A 39 44.94 -9.12 15.64
CA GLN A 39 46.27 -9.56 16.07
C GLN A 39 47.28 -8.41 16.18
N ARG A 40 47.28 -7.48 15.22
CA ARG A 40 48.16 -6.29 15.25
C ARG A 40 47.80 -5.37 16.41
N GLU A 41 46.52 -5.10 16.61
CA GLU A 41 46.03 -4.29 17.74
C GLU A 41 46.39 -4.93 19.08
N ALA A 42 46.20 -6.24 19.22
CA ALA A 42 46.61 -6.98 20.43
C ALA A 42 48.14 -6.95 20.66
N ALA A 43 48.93 -7.01 19.59
CA ALA A 43 50.39 -6.91 19.68
C ALA A 43 50.86 -5.50 20.07
N GLN A 44 50.25 -4.44 19.51
CA GLN A 44 50.52 -3.06 19.89
C GLN A 44 50.18 -2.82 21.35
N TYR A 45 49.02 -3.30 21.80
CA TYR A 45 48.59 -3.15 23.19
C TYR A 45 49.53 -3.87 24.17
N ARG A 46 50.05 -5.06 23.83
CA ARG A 46 51.06 -5.76 24.64
C ARG A 46 52.34 -4.92 24.78
N ARG A 47 52.84 -4.35 23.68
CA ARG A 47 54.02 -3.47 23.68
C ARG A 47 53.80 -2.19 24.48
N GLU A 48 52.61 -1.60 24.41
CA GLU A 48 52.26 -0.42 25.19
C GLU A 48 52.14 -0.74 26.69
N ALA A 49 51.56 -1.89 27.05
CA ALA A 49 51.49 -2.36 28.44
C ALA A 49 52.89 -2.60 29.02
N GLU A 50 53.78 -3.24 28.25
CA GLU A 50 55.19 -3.41 28.62
C GLU A 50 55.92 -2.07 28.81
N ARG A 51 55.77 -1.12 27.87
CA ARG A 51 56.39 0.22 27.99
C ARG A 51 55.87 1.03 29.17
N SER A 52 54.60 0.87 29.52
CA SER A 52 53.97 1.61 30.61
C SER A 52 54.16 0.96 31.98
N GLY A 53 54.88 -0.17 32.06
CA GLY A 53 55.13 -0.89 33.32
C GLY A 53 53.87 -1.44 33.98
N LEU A 54 52.75 -1.48 33.25
CA LEU A 54 51.47 -1.96 33.77
C LEU A 54 51.47 -3.49 33.79
N GLY A 55 51.36 -4.08 34.98
CA GLY A 55 51.23 -5.53 35.13
C GLY A 55 50.06 -6.07 34.30
N ALA A 56 50.23 -7.26 33.71
CA ALA A 56 49.24 -7.89 32.83
C ALA A 56 47.82 -7.93 33.46
N GLU A 57 47.75 -8.09 34.78
CA GLU A 57 46.53 -8.12 35.56
C GLU A 57 45.80 -6.76 35.60
N GLU A 58 46.54 -5.65 35.59
CA GLU A 58 46.00 -4.29 35.67
C GLU A 58 45.50 -3.78 34.31
N ALA A 59 46.19 -4.18 33.24
CA ALA A 59 45.73 -4.00 31.86
C ALA A 59 44.43 -4.76 31.57
N GLU A 60 44.27 -5.96 32.15
CA GLU A 60 43.07 -6.77 32.00
C GLU A 60 41.89 -6.22 32.82
N ARG A 61 42.14 -5.69 34.03
CA ARG A 61 41.12 -4.96 34.83
C ARG A 61 40.61 -3.71 34.10
N ARG A 62 41.48 -2.93 33.44
CA ARG A 62 41.06 -1.78 32.60
C ARG A 62 40.18 -2.22 31.42
N ARG A 63 40.50 -3.34 30.77
CA ARG A 63 39.71 -3.90 29.66
C ARG A 63 38.29 -4.32 30.10
N ARG A 64 38.16 -4.91 31.30
CA ARG A 64 36.86 -5.26 31.88
C ARG A 64 36.00 -4.02 32.17
N ARG A 65 36.61 -2.90 32.59
CA ARG A 65 35.89 -1.63 32.81
C ARG A 65 35.44 -0.97 31.50
N SER A 66 36.25 -1.03 30.43
CA SER A 66 35.89 -0.40 29.15
C SER A 66 34.77 -1.15 28.42
N ARG A 67 34.74 -2.49 28.47
CA ARG A 67 33.65 -3.29 27.88
C ARG A 67 32.31 -3.13 28.59
N ARG A 68 32.29 -2.81 29.89
CA ARG A 68 31.05 -2.61 30.65
C ARG A 68 30.46 -1.20 30.52
N ARG A 69 31.20 -0.24 29.95
CA ARG A 69 30.68 1.10 29.60
C ARG A 69 30.01 1.08 28.23
N ALA A 70 29.04 0.20 28.01
CA ALA A 70 28.00 0.55 27.04
C ALA A 70 27.29 1.77 27.63
N LYS A 71 27.43 2.94 26.98
CA LYS A 71 26.80 4.17 27.49
C LYS A 71 25.30 3.89 27.57
N PRO A 72 24.63 4.14 28.72
CA PRO A 72 23.20 3.83 28.89
C PRO A 72 22.32 4.48 27.81
N TRP A 73 22.82 5.56 27.20
CA TRP A 73 22.23 6.25 26.07
C TRP A 73 22.09 5.41 24.79
N VAL A 74 22.98 4.42 24.57
CA VAL A 74 22.88 3.52 23.40
C VAL A 74 21.67 2.57 23.56
N GLY A 75 21.43 2.09 24.78
CA GLY A 75 20.22 1.30 25.08
C GLY A 75 18.94 2.12 24.91
N ALA A 76 18.95 3.38 25.35
CA ALA A 76 17.83 4.29 25.18
C ALA A 76 17.56 4.63 23.70
N LEU A 77 18.60 4.80 22.87
CA LEU A 77 18.44 5.04 21.43
C LEU A 77 17.84 3.83 20.71
N ILE A 78 18.29 2.61 21.02
CA ILE A 78 17.74 1.38 20.42
C ILE A 78 16.28 1.21 20.82
N LEU A 79 15.94 1.46 22.09
CA LEU A 79 14.56 1.42 22.57
C LEU A 79 13.69 2.48 21.87
N GLY A 80 14.20 3.70 21.71
CA GLY A 80 13.51 4.77 21.00
C GLY A 80 13.23 4.42 19.53
N VAL A 81 14.21 3.86 18.82
CA VAL A 81 14.05 3.39 17.44
C VAL A 81 13.03 2.25 17.36
N LEU A 82 13.05 1.31 18.30
CA LEU A 82 12.06 0.22 18.38
C LEU A 82 10.65 0.76 18.62
N ILE A 83 10.48 1.74 19.51
CA ILE A 83 9.18 2.38 19.76
C ILE A 83 8.68 3.08 18.49
N ILE A 84 9.55 3.83 17.80
CA ILE A 84 9.19 4.48 16.52
C ILE A 84 8.77 3.44 15.48
N LEU A 85 9.52 2.35 15.32
CA LEU A 85 9.17 1.26 14.41
C LEU A 85 7.83 0.63 14.76
N ILE A 86 7.58 0.38 16.05
CA ILE A 86 6.30 -0.16 16.52
C ILE A 86 5.16 0.82 16.23
N VAL A 87 5.36 2.13 16.46
CA VAL A 87 4.36 3.15 16.14
C VAL A 87 4.08 3.20 14.63
N VAL A 88 5.10 3.13 13.78
CA VAL A 88 4.93 3.08 12.31
C VAL A 88 4.17 1.81 11.90
N ILE A 89 4.52 0.65 12.46
CA ILE A 89 3.80 -0.61 12.19
C ILE A 89 2.35 -0.50 12.65
N ILE A 90 2.09 0.05 13.84
CA ILE A 90 0.74 0.27 14.34
C ILE A 90 0.00 1.19 13.38
N VAL A 91 0.55 2.33 12.98
CA VAL A 91 -0.09 3.27 12.04
C VAL A 91 -0.45 2.58 10.72
N VAL A 92 0.47 1.81 10.12
CA VAL A 92 0.25 1.07 8.87
C VAL A 92 -0.78 -0.06 9.01
N VAL A 93 -0.80 -0.75 10.15
CA VAL A 93 -1.77 -1.82 10.42
C VAL A 93 -3.15 -1.24 10.77
N THR A 94 -3.20 -0.13 11.51
CA THR A 94 -4.45 0.56 11.89
C THR A 94 -5.06 1.35 10.75
N SER A 95 -4.27 1.74 9.74
CA SER A 95 -4.79 2.37 8.53
C SER A 95 -5.48 1.39 7.59
N GLY A 96 -5.72 0.14 8.02
CA GLY A 96 -6.60 -0.84 7.37
C GLY A 96 -6.57 -0.71 5.86
N GLY A 97 -5.40 -1.00 5.26
CA GLY A 97 -5.01 -0.55 3.93
C GLY A 97 -6.04 -0.84 2.84
N MET A 98 -6.98 0.09 2.69
CA MET A 98 -7.95 0.10 1.61
C MET A 98 -7.21 0.52 0.35
N SER A 99 -7.39 -0.25 -0.72
CA SER A 99 -6.75 0.09 -1.99
C SER A 99 -7.33 1.39 -2.56
N ALA A 100 -6.56 2.09 -3.40
CA ALA A 100 -7.03 3.33 -4.02
C ALA A 100 -8.29 3.14 -4.89
N PRO A 101 -8.47 2.03 -5.64
CA PRO A 101 -9.73 1.76 -6.34
C PRO A 101 -10.91 1.58 -5.38
N GLU A 102 -10.71 0.87 -4.27
CA GLU A 102 -11.77 0.68 -3.26
C GLU A 102 -12.19 2.01 -2.62
N ASP A 103 -11.23 2.86 -2.28
CA ASP A 103 -11.51 4.19 -1.75
C ASP A 103 -12.31 5.04 -2.76
N ALA A 104 -12.01 4.92 -4.06
CA ALA A 104 -12.77 5.60 -5.11
C ALA A 104 -14.23 5.11 -5.20
N VAL A 105 -14.48 3.80 -5.13
CA VAL A 105 -15.85 3.26 -5.10
C VAL A 105 -16.61 3.72 -3.86
N ILE A 106 -15.98 3.69 -2.70
CA ILE A 106 -16.60 4.19 -1.47
C ILE A 106 -16.87 5.70 -1.55
N GLY A 107 -15.93 6.46 -2.09
CA GLY A 107 -16.05 7.91 -2.34
C GLY A 107 -17.24 8.22 -3.25
N PHE A 108 -17.41 7.47 -4.34
CA PHE A 108 -18.54 7.55 -5.26
C PHE A 108 -19.89 7.41 -4.54
N TYR A 109 -20.11 6.34 -3.79
CA TYR A 109 -21.38 6.15 -3.06
C TYR A 109 -21.60 7.19 -1.97
N LYS A 110 -20.53 7.61 -1.26
CA LYS A 110 -20.61 8.68 -0.26
C LYS A 110 -20.98 10.03 -0.89
N ALA A 111 -20.45 10.33 -2.08
CA ALA A 111 -20.77 11.55 -2.79
C ALA A 111 -22.26 11.60 -3.17
N ILE A 112 -22.82 10.49 -3.67
CA ILE A 112 -24.26 10.36 -3.93
C ILE A 112 -25.05 10.55 -2.63
N LYS A 113 -24.65 9.84 -1.56
CA LYS A 113 -25.30 9.94 -0.24
C LYS A 113 -25.41 11.39 0.25
N ASN A 114 -24.32 12.12 0.14
CA ASN A 114 -24.20 13.49 0.62
C ASN A 114 -24.75 14.51 -0.38
N ARG A 115 -25.19 14.07 -1.57
CA ARG A 115 -25.57 14.93 -2.70
C ARG A 115 -24.47 15.97 -3.02
N ASP A 116 -23.21 15.56 -2.87
CA ASP A 116 -22.04 16.36 -3.18
C ASP A 116 -21.70 16.18 -4.66
N VAL A 117 -22.23 17.09 -5.48
CA VAL A 117 -22.08 17.10 -6.93
C VAL A 117 -20.61 17.11 -7.35
N THR A 118 -19.78 17.91 -6.68
CA THR A 118 -18.38 18.08 -7.07
C THR A 118 -17.58 16.81 -6.77
N ALA A 119 -17.79 16.23 -5.57
CA ALA A 119 -17.19 14.95 -5.22
C ALA A 119 -17.71 13.81 -6.10
N TYR A 120 -18.98 13.85 -6.52
CA TYR A 120 -19.56 12.84 -7.39
C TYR A 120 -18.90 12.87 -8.78
N ILE A 121 -18.81 14.05 -9.39
CA ILE A 121 -18.19 14.25 -10.71
C ILE A 121 -16.74 13.77 -10.72
N LYS A 122 -15.98 14.04 -9.64
CA LYS A 122 -14.60 13.54 -9.48
C LYS A 122 -14.46 12.04 -9.70
N HIS A 123 -15.50 11.27 -9.37
CA HIS A 123 -15.51 9.82 -9.49
C HIS A 123 -16.12 9.30 -10.79
N ILE A 124 -16.65 10.14 -11.67
CA ILE A 124 -17.31 9.70 -12.92
C ILE A 124 -16.76 10.34 -14.19
N ASP A 125 -16.14 11.52 -14.10
CA ASP A 125 -15.58 12.25 -15.25
C ASP A 125 -14.54 13.28 -14.78
N MET A 126 -13.25 12.99 -15.02
CA MET A 126 -12.17 13.88 -14.59
C MET A 126 -12.14 15.20 -15.35
N TYR A 127 -12.49 15.17 -16.64
CA TYR A 127 -12.53 16.37 -17.46
C TYR A 127 -13.61 17.34 -16.96
N MET A 128 -14.81 16.81 -16.70
CA MET A 128 -15.90 17.59 -16.12
C MET A 128 -15.54 18.11 -14.72
N TYR A 129 -14.88 17.30 -13.89
CA TYR A 129 -14.41 17.74 -12.57
C TYR A 129 -13.46 18.94 -12.67
N ASN A 130 -12.51 18.92 -13.61
CA ASN A 130 -11.59 20.03 -13.85
C ASN A 130 -12.32 21.30 -14.28
N ASP A 131 -13.35 21.19 -15.15
CA ASP A 131 -14.18 22.33 -15.55
C ASP A 131 -15.00 22.91 -14.39
N VAL A 132 -15.50 22.06 -13.48
CA VAL A 132 -16.19 22.49 -12.26
C VAL A 132 -15.24 23.26 -11.34
N VAL A 133 -14.05 22.71 -11.08
CA VAL A 133 -13.04 23.34 -10.21
C VAL A 133 -12.53 24.65 -10.82
N ALA A 134 -12.43 24.73 -12.15
CA ALA A 134 -12.07 25.94 -12.87
C ALA A 134 -13.21 26.99 -12.92
N GLY A 135 -14.42 26.64 -12.48
CA GLY A 135 -15.60 27.50 -12.53
C GLY A 135 -16.15 27.72 -13.94
N VAL A 136 -15.74 26.89 -14.91
CA VAL A 136 -16.20 26.93 -16.31
C VAL A 136 -17.57 26.26 -16.45
N TYR A 137 -17.83 25.25 -15.62
CA TYR A 137 -19.08 24.49 -15.61
C TYR A 137 -19.74 24.52 -14.22
N GLN A 138 -21.06 24.73 -14.18
CA GLN A 138 -21.87 24.67 -12.98
C GLN A 138 -22.90 23.54 -13.12
N PRO A 139 -22.60 22.35 -12.58
CA PRO A 139 -23.49 21.21 -12.65
C PRO A 139 -24.70 21.40 -11.74
N ASP A 140 -25.88 21.03 -12.24
CA ASP A 140 -27.05 20.82 -11.41
C ASP A 140 -27.19 19.32 -11.04
N LEU A 141 -27.81 19.05 -9.89
CA LEU A 141 -27.93 17.70 -9.32
C LEU A 141 -28.64 16.69 -10.23
N TYR A 142 -29.68 17.13 -10.93
CA TYR A 142 -30.51 16.24 -11.76
C TYR A 142 -29.85 15.99 -13.12
N GLY A 143 -29.16 16.99 -13.68
CA GLY A 143 -28.41 16.87 -14.93
C GLY A 143 -27.29 15.84 -14.87
N ILE A 144 -26.71 15.59 -13.69
CA ILE A 144 -25.70 14.55 -13.46
C ILE A 144 -26.30 13.22 -12.94
N GLY A 145 -27.62 13.18 -12.77
CA GLY A 145 -28.39 12.01 -12.39
C GLY A 145 -28.21 11.56 -10.94
N ILE A 146 -28.19 12.51 -10.01
CA ILE A 146 -28.51 12.29 -8.59
C ILE A 146 -30.01 12.57 -8.44
N ASP A 147 -30.81 11.55 -8.75
CA ASP A 147 -32.25 11.70 -9.03
C ASP A 147 -33.13 11.79 -7.78
N TYR A 148 -32.63 11.38 -6.61
CA TYR A 148 -33.40 11.30 -5.37
C TYR A 148 -33.11 12.49 -4.44
N ASP A 149 -34.10 12.85 -3.62
CA ASP A 149 -34.01 13.97 -2.67
C ASP A 149 -33.09 13.67 -1.49
N SER A 150 -33.02 12.41 -1.07
CA SER A 150 -32.04 11.93 -0.11
C SER A 150 -31.69 10.46 -0.34
N TYR A 151 -30.60 10.01 0.29
CA TYR A 151 -30.13 8.64 0.17
C TYR A 151 -29.72 8.07 1.52
N VAL A 152 -29.98 6.79 1.70
CA VAL A 152 -29.45 5.99 2.81
C VAL A 152 -28.25 5.21 2.29
N LEU A 153 -27.15 5.23 3.05
CA LEU A 153 -25.96 4.41 2.80
C LEU A 153 -25.40 3.93 4.13
N GLU A 154 -25.41 2.62 4.33
CA GLU A 154 -25.03 1.98 5.59
C GLU A 154 -24.05 0.83 5.37
N ASN A 155 -23.02 0.76 6.23
CA ASN A 155 -22.11 -0.38 6.34
C ASN A 155 -21.49 -0.87 5.02
N LEU A 156 -21.25 0.04 4.07
CA LEU A 156 -20.66 -0.26 2.78
C LEU A 156 -19.30 -0.94 2.95
N LYS A 157 -19.12 -2.11 2.34
CA LYS A 157 -17.85 -2.83 2.28
C LYS A 157 -17.53 -3.20 0.84
N THR A 158 -16.26 -3.06 0.51
CA THR A 158 -15.71 -3.39 -0.81
C THR A 158 -14.66 -4.47 -0.69
N ARG A 159 -14.31 -5.03 -1.85
CA ARG A 159 -13.16 -5.90 -2.03
C ARG A 159 -12.55 -5.62 -3.39
N LEU A 160 -11.25 -5.33 -3.44
CA LEU A 160 -10.51 -5.29 -4.70
C LEU A 160 -10.48 -6.69 -5.32
N VAL A 161 -10.97 -6.81 -6.56
CA VAL A 161 -10.98 -8.07 -7.33
C VAL A 161 -9.77 -8.13 -8.25
N LYS A 162 -9.49 -7.04 -8.96
CA LYS A 162 -8.40 -6.94 -9.93
C LYS A 162 -7.87 -5.52 -10.00
N GLU A 163 -6.56 -5.38 -10.19
CA GLU A 163 -5.91 -4.12 -10.55
C GLU A 163 -4.79 -4.44 -11.56
N ASP A 164 -4.88 -3.85 -12.75
CA ASP A 164 -3.91 -4.03 -13.84
C ASP A 164 -3.63 -2.69 -14.51
N GLY A 165 -2.52 -2.06 -14.09
CA GLY A 165 -2.08 -0.77 -14.59
C GLY A 165 -3.09 0.34 -14.33
N ASN A 166 -3.86 0.68 -15.36
CA ASN A 166 -4.85 1.76 -15.34
C ASN A 166 -6.30 1.26 -15.27
N ILE A 167 -6.53 -0.03 -15.04
CA ILE A 167 -7.88 -0.62 -14.93
C ILE A 167 -7.97 -1.36 -13.59
N ALA A 168 -9.11 -1.24 -12.91
CA ALA A 168 -9.39 -1.98 -11.69
C ALA A 168 -10.84 -2.47 -11.67
N GLU A 169 -11.08 -3.54 -10.92
CA GLU A 169 -12.39 -4.07 -10.62
C GLU A 169 -12.54 -4.20 -9.10
N VAL A 170 -13.58 -3.60 -8.57
CA VAL A 170 -13.90 -3.59 -7.14
C VAL A 170 -15.32 -4.10 -6.97
N GLU A 171 -15.47 -5.10 -6.12
CA GLU A 171 -16.78 -5.63 -5.79
C GLU A 171 -17.31 -4.99 -4.50
N VAL A 172 -18.53 -4.47 -4.55
CA VAL A 172 -19.29 -4.06 -3.38
C VAL A 172 -19.97 -5.30 -2.83
N ILE A 173 -19.52 -5.78 -1.67
CA ILE A 173 -19.87 -7.10 -1.12
C ILE A 173 -20.82 -7.02 0.08
N SER A 174 -21.06 -5.83 0.62
CA SER A 174 -21.99 -5.62 1.73
C SER A 174 -22.35 -4.16 1.89
N GLY A 175 -23.44 -3.90 2.60
CA GLY A 175 -24.00 -2.59 2.87
C GLY A 175 -25.38 -2.42 2.23
N TYR A 176 -26.09 -1.40 2.67
CA TYR A 176 -27.40 -1.05 2.16
C TYR A 176 -27.37 0.33 1.51
N PHE A 177 -28.01 0.46 0.35
CA PHE A 177 -28.12 1.72 -0.39
C PHE A 177 -29.53 1.93 -0.93
N GLU A 178 -30.10 3.10 -0.68
CA GLU A 178 -31.50 3.41 -1.03
C GLU A 178 -31.68 4.89 -1.35
N GLY A 179 -32.55 5.20 -2.32
CA GLY A 179 -33.00 6.55 -2.61
C GLY A 179 -34.38 6.83 -2.02
N ILE A 180 -34.59 8.06 -1.57
CA ILE A 180 -35.85 8.52 -0.96
C ILE A 180 -36.27 9.83 -1.65
N TYR A 181 -37.53 9.89 -2.09
CA TYR A 181 -38.16 11.06 -2.69
C TYR A 181 -38.69 12.03 -1.62
N ASP A 182 -38.97 13.27 -2.02
CA ASP A 182 -39.51 14.34 -1.16
C ASP A 182 -40.83 13.99 -0.46
N ASP A 183 -41.68 13.20 -1.12
CA ASP A 183 -42.94 12.66 -0.59
C ASP A 183 -42.73 11.48 0.39
N GLY A 184 -41.48 11.06 0.59
CA GLY A 184 -41.10 9.94 1.44
C GLY A 184 -41.18 8.57 0.75
N ALA A 185 -41.55 8.51 -0.54
CA ALA A 185 -41.50 7.29 -1.30
C ALA A 185 -40.04 6.78 -1.40
N ARG A 186 -39.89 5.45 -1.46
CA ARG A 186 -38.60 4.78 -1.37
C ARG A 186 -38.32 3.99 -2.65
N SER A 187 -37.06 3.94 -3.06
CA SER A 187 -36.64 3.19 -4.25
C SER A 187 -36.71 1.67 -4.10
N GLY A 188 -36.92 1.18 -2.87
CA GLY A 188 -36.85 -0.25 -2.51
C GLY A 188 -35.46 -0.67 -2.02
N GLY A 189 -34.43 0.12 -2.34
CA GLY A 189 -33.05 -0.10 -1.92
C GLY A 189 -32.38 -1.35 -2.50
N VAL A 190 -31.10 -1.48 -2.21
CA VAL A 190 -30.29 -2.66 -2.53
C VAL A 190 -29.45 -3.04 -1.32
N ASP A 191 -29.52 -4.31 -0.92
CA ASP A 191 -28.57 -4.92 0.00
C ASP A 191 -27.48 -5.62 -0.81
N PHE A 192 -26.27 -5.06 -0.79
CA PHE A 192 -25.13 -5.57 -1.54
C PHE A 192 -24.62 -6.92 -1.03
N SER A 193 -25.06 -7.36 0.16
CA SER A 193 -24.77 -8.69 0.67
C SER A 193 -25.59 -9.77 -0.05
N LEU A 194 -26.76 -9.39 -0.59
CA LEU A 194 -27.64 -10.25 -1.39
C LEU A 194 -27.43 -10.04 -2.90
N HIS A 195 -27.11 -8.81 -3.30
CA HIS A 195 -26.90 -8.39 -4.67
C HIS A 195 -25.55 -7.68 -4.80
N PRO A 196 -24.42 -8.40 -4.72
CA PRO A 196 -23.10 -7.81 -4.85
C PRO A 196 -22.94 -7.12 -6.21
N ARG A 197 -22.12 -6.08 -6.26
CA ARG A 197 -21.94 -5.26 -7.46
C ARG A 197 -20.48 -5.14 -7.85
N LEU A 198 -20.12 -5.67 -9.02
CA LEU A 198 -18.81 -5.47 -9.60
C LEU A 198 -18.75 -4.10 -10.27
N VAL A 199 -17.87 -3.24 -9.78
CA VAL A 199 -17.62 -1.88 -10.27
C VAL A 199 -16.30 -1.90 -11.01
N SER A 200 -16.34 -1.59 -12.31
CA SER A 200 -15.13 -1.38 -13.11
C SER A 200 -14.68 0.07 -13.00
N LEU A 201 -13.37 0.27 -12.96
CA LEU A 201 -12.75 1.58 -12.90
C LEU A 201 -11.62 1.67 -13.91
N HIS A 202 -11.40 2.87 -14.43
CA HIS A 202 -10.19 3.22 -15.14
C HIS A 202 -9.50 4.42 -14.49
N LYS A 203 -8.20 4.56 -14.75
CA LYS A 203 -7.36 5.59 -14.15
C LYS A 203 -7.15 6.75 -15.11
N GLU A 204 -7.56 7.94 -14.69
CA GLU A 204 -7.40 9.20 -15.43
C GLU A 204 -6.64 10.21 -14.55
N GLU A 205 -5.56 10.77 -15.08
CA GLU A 205 -4.74 11.79 -14.40
C GLU A 205 -4.32 11.39 -12.96
N GLY A 206 -4.15 10.09 -12.72
CA GLY A 206 -3.77 9.54 -11.41
C GLY A 206 -4.93 9.25 -10.46
N SER A 207 -6.17 9.56 -10.84
CA SER A 207 -7.38 9.26 -10.07
C SER A 207 -8.16 8.10 -10.68
N TRP A 208 -8.89 7.35 -9.85
CA TRP A 208 -9.76 6.27 -10.30
C TRP A 208 -11.18 6.79 -10.56
N VAL A 209 -11.69 6.51 -11.74
CA VAL A 209 -13.00 6.92 -12.25
C VAL A 209 -13.86 5.67 -12.46
N VAL A 210 -15.12 5.74 -12.06
CA VAL A 210 -16.09 4.63 -12.13
C VAL A 210 -16.67 4.52 -13.53
N ASP A 211 -16.48 3.36 -14.15
CA ASP A 211 -17.12 3.01 -15.41
C ASP A 211 -18.60 2.66 -15.21
N ASN A 212 -19.41 2.87 -16.26
CA ASN A 212 -20.84 2.54 -16.24
C ASN A 212 -21.56 3.11 -15.00
N TYR A 213 -21.15 4.30 -14.55
CA TYR A 213 -21.63 4.91 -13.31
C TYR A 213 -23.16 5.06 -13.27
N ASN A 214 -23.82 5.18 -14.44
CA ASN A 214 -25.27 5.24 -14.57
C ASN A 214 -25.98 3.98 -14.05
N LEU A 215 -25.34 2.81 -14.17
CA LEU A 215 -25.83 1.58 -13.57
C LEU A 215 -25.39 1.49 -12.11
N MET A 216 -24.13 1.84 -11.82
CA MET A 216 -23.55 1.69 -10.48
C MET A 216 -24.22 2.59 -9.44
N LYS A 217 -24.83 3.71 -9.83
CA LYS A 217 -25.57 4.62 -8.93
C LYS A 217 -26.98 4.12 -8.57
N LEU A 218 -27.48 3.06 -9.19
CA LEU A 218 -28.88 2.65 -9.03
C LEU A 218 -29.11 2.02 -7.64
N PRO A 219 -30.09 2.53 -6.85
CA PRO A 219 -30.40 2.06 -5.51
C PRO A 219 -31.40 0.89 -5.52
N TYR A 220 -31.18 -0.07 -6.42
CA TYR A 220 -31.97 -1.29 -6.57
C TYR A 220 -31.12 -2.38 -7.26
N PRO A 221 -31.51 -3.67 -7.14
CA PRO A 221 -30.80 -4.76 -7.80
C PRO A 221 -30.77 -4.56 -9.32
N ILE A 222 -29.61 -4.79 -9.92
CA ILE A 222 -29.45 -4.79 -11.37
C ILE A 222 -29.53 -6.26 -11.80
N PRO A 223 -30.43 -6.64 -12.71
CA PRO A 223 -30.45 -8.00 -13.22
C PRO A 223 -29.08 -8.31 -13.83
N GLU A 224 -28.53 -9.49 -13.54
CA GLU A 224 -27.29 -9.94 -14.16
C GLU A 224 -27.46 -9.85 -15.68
N ILE A 225 -26.63 -9.03 -16.34
CA ILE A 225 -26.58 -9.02 -17.80
C ILE A 225 -25.90 -10.34 -18.20
N THR A 226 -26.69 -11.40 -18.34
CA THR A 226 -26.24 -12.65 -18.94
C THR A 226 -25.72 -12.33 -20.34
N GLN A 227 -24.42 -12.54 -20.58
CA GLN A 227 -23.79 -12.39 -21.90
C GLN A 227 -24.22 -13.50 -22.89
N ASP A 228 -25.51 -13.80 -22.99
CA ASP A 228 -26.06 -14.90 -23.79
C ASP A 228 -26.89 -14.43 -24.99
N GLU A 229 -26.59 -13.27 -25.57
CA GLU A 229 -27.19 -12.80 -26.84
C GLU A 229 -26.15 -12.58 -27.95
N SER A 230 -25.16 -13.48 -28.09
CA SER A 230 -24.23 -13.45 -29.23
C SER A 230 -24.22 -14.72 -30.10
N LEU A 231 -25.23 -15.59 -30.03
CA LEU A 231 -25.28 -16.85 -30.81
C LEU A 231 -26.66 -17.17 -31.40
N SER A 232 -27.43 -16.16 -31.83
CA SER A 232 -28.69 -16.36 -32.57
C SER A 232 -28.82 -15.44 -33.80
N SER A 233 -27.78 -15.40 -34.62
CA SER A 233 -27.85 -15.13 -36.07
C SER A 233 -26.81 -16.05 -36.71
N GLU A 234 -27.01 -16.78 -37.81
CA GLU A 234 -28.06 -16.92 -38.80
C GLU A 234 -28.18 -18.41 -39.13
N GLY A 235 -29.41 -18.92 -39.18
CA GLY A 235 -29.73 -20.20 -39.80
C GLY A 235 -30.87 -19.98 -40.76
N ASP A 236 -30.53 -19.55 -41.97
CA ASP A 236 -31.37 -19.63 -43.19
C ASP A 236 -30.78 -20.71 -44.11
#